data_AF-A0A3A5LEH5-F1
#
_entry.id   AF-A0A3A5LEH5-F1
#
_cell.length_a   1.000
_cell.length_b   1.000
_cell.length_c   1.000
_cell.angle_alpha   90.00
_cell.angle_beta   90.00
_cell.angle_gamma   90.00
#
_symmetry.space_group_name_H-M   'P 1'
#
loop_
_entity.id
_entity.type
_entity.pdbx_description
1 polymer ?
#
loop_
_entity_poly.entity_id
_entity_poly.type
_entity_poly.pdbx_seq_one_letter_code
_entity_poly.pdbx_strand_id
1 'polypeptide(L)' 'MNKHDLDKAYVSPIDKFLYQFDADHEKSASQLKEIRKYERLNALRDNPDLPEVESEIWRDF' A
#
# COMPACT_ATOMS: atom_id res chain seq x y z
N MET A 1 -8.93 35.22 11.05
CA MET A 1 -8.07 34.08 11.43
C MET A 1 -7.24 34.50 12.63
N ASN A 2 -7.29 33.72 13.72
CA ASN A 2 -6.50 33.99 14.92
C ASN A 2 -5.03 33.65 14.63
N LYS A 3 -4.08 34.35 15.26
CA LYS A 3 -2.63 34.14 15.08
C LYS A 3 -2.15 32.73 15.45
N HIS A 4 -3.01 31.95 16.09
CA HIS A 4 -2.77 30.58 16.56
C HIS A 4 -3.61 29.52 15.82
N ASP A 5 -4.30 29.90 14.76
CA ASP A 5 -5.10 28.96 13.96
C ASP A 5 -4.15 28.17 13.04
N LEU A 6 -3.87 26.92 13.42
CA LEU A 6 -3.01 26.01 12.66
C LEU A 6 -3.81 25.33 11.55
N ASP A 7 -3.20 25.21 10.37
CA ASP A 7 -3.78 24.41 9.29
C ASP A 7 -3.71 22.91 9.64
N LYS A 8 -4.87 22.34 9.98
CA LYS A 8 -5.04 20.92 10.34
C LYS A 8 -4.98 19.99 9.15
N ALA A 9 -5.06 20.52 7.92
CA ALA A 9 -4.94 19.78 6.68
C ALA A 9 -3.60 20.09 5.97
N TYR A 10 -2.64 20.67 6.69
CA TYR A 10 -1.32 20.95 6.14
C TYR A 10 -0.62 19.67 5.69
N VAL A 11 -0.20 19.64 4.44
CA VAL A 11 0.62 18.57 3.85
C VAL A 11 2.01 19.11 3.61
N SER A 12 3.02 18.47 4.19
CA SER A 12 4.39 18.97 4.09
C SER A 12 4.93 18.83 2.66
N PRO A 13 5.93 19.63 2.27
CA PRO A 13 6.60 19.46 0.97
C PRO A 13 7.19 18.06 0.78
N ILE A 14 7.63 17.42 1.86
CA ILE A 14 8.18 16.05 1.82
C ILE A 14 7.08 15.05 1.50
N ASP A 15 5.90 15.17 2.14
CA ASP A 15 4.77 14.28 1.86
C ASP A 15 4.32 14.42 0.40
N LYS A 16 4.25 15.66 -0.11
CA LYS A 16 3.95 15.92 -1.53
C LYS A 16 4.97 15.28 -2.45
N PHE A 17 6.26 15.42 -2.13
CA PHE A 17 7.34 14.82 -2.91
C PHE A 17 7.26 13.29 -2.91
N LEU A 18 7.10 12.65 -1.76
CA LEU A 18 7.05 11.20 -1.64
C LEU A 18 5.82 10.62 -2.35
N TYR A 19 4.66 11.30 -2.25
CA TYR A 19 3.47 10.93 -2.98
C TYR A 19 3.69 10.98 -4.50
N GLN A 20 4.25 12.08 -5.01
CA GLN A 20 4.54 12.23 -6.44
C GLN A 20 5.57 11.19 -6.90
N PHE A 21 6.59 10.93 -6.09
CA PHE A 21 7.60 9.94 -6.38
C PHE A 21 6.99 8.53 -6.53
N ASP A 22 6.12 8.09 -5.62
CA ASP A 22 5.47 6.77 -5.75
C ASP A 22 4.51 6.68 -6.96
N ALA A 23 3.93 7.81 -7.38
CA ALA A 23 3.03 7.87 -8.54
C ALA A 23 3.78 7.79 -9.89
N ASP A 24 4.94 8.43 -9.98
CA ASP A 24 5.68 8.57 -11.26
C ASP A 24 6.70 7.45 -11.51
N HIS A 25 7.02 6.65 -10.51
CA HIS A 25 8.05 5.60 -10.61
C HIS A 25 7.45 4.19 -10.60
N GLU A 26 8.14 3.27 -11.29
CA GLU A 26 7.75 1.87 -11.29
C GLU A 26 7.84 1.25 -9.89
N LYS A 27 6.89 0.36 -9.58
CA LYS A 27 6.85 -0.32 -8.29
C LYS A 27 7.99 -1.32 -8.19
N SER A 28 8.70 -1.28 -7.06
CA SER A 28 9.73 -2.26 -6.75
C SER A 28 9.14 -3.67 -6.65
N ALA A 29 10.01 -4.68 -6.77
CA ALA A 29 9.62 -6.08 -6.59
C ALA A 29 8.97 -6.34 -5.22
N SER A 30 9.43 -5.66 -4.16
CA SER A 30 8.85 -5.76 -2.82
C SER A 30 7.44 -5.20 -2.76
N GLN A 31 7.22 -4.01 -3.34
CA GLN A 31 5.89 -3.39 -3.40
C GLN A 31 4.90 -4.25 -4.20
N LEU A 32 5.35 -4.83 -5.33
CA LEU A 32 4.51 -5.74 -6.12
C LEU A 32 4.16 -7.02 -5.34
N LYS A 33 5.09 -7.59 -4.57
CA LYS A 33 4.80 -8.75 -3.69
C LYS A 33 3.76 -8.39 -2.63
N GLU A 34 3.89 -7.21 -2.03
CA GLU A 34 2.96 -6.73 -1.01
C GLU A 34 1.54 -6.48 -1.59
N ILE A 35 1.44 -5.85 -2.76
CA ILE A 35 0.17 -5.66 -3.48
C ILE A 35 -0.53 -7.00 -3.71
N ARG A 36 0.18 -7.98 -4.29
CA ARG A 36 -0.37 -9.32 -4.55
C ARG A 36 -0.85 -10.03 -3.29
N LYS A 37 -0.11 -9.86 -2.18
CA LYS A 37 -0.51 -10.41 -0.87
C LYS A 37 -1.85 -9.83 -0.45
N TYR A 38 -2.03 -8.51 -0.50
CA TYR A 38 -3.29 -7.87 -0.10
C TYR A 38 -4.43 -8.16 -1.07
N GLU A 39 -4.18 -8.25 -2.38
CA GLU A 39 -5.16 -8.70 -3.37
C GLU A 39 -5.71 -10.10 -3.02
N ARG A 40 -4.82 -11.05 -2.70
CA ARG A 40 -5.21 -12.38 -2.24
C ARG A 40 -6.05 -12.33 -0.97
N LEU A 41 -5.61 -11.57 0.03
CA LEU A 41 -6.33 -11.47 1.31
C LEU A 41 -7.73 -10.87 1.12
N ASN A 42 -7.86 -9.84 0.28
CA ASN A 42 -9.15 -9.23 -0.03
C ASN A 42 -10.06 -10.21 -0.79
N ALA A 43 -9.51 -10.96 -1.75
CA ALA A 43 -10.27 -11.97 -2.48
C ALA A 43 -10.82 -13.07 -1.54
N LEU A 44 -9.99 -13.59 -0.63
CA LEU A 44 -10.38 -14.58 0.37
C LEU A 44 -11.41 -14.03 1.38
N ARG A 45 -11.28 -12.77 1.78
CA ARG A 45 -12.25 -12.09 2.65
C ARG A 45 -13.62 -12.01 1.97
N ASP A 46 -13.62 -11.62 0.70
CA ASP A 46 -14.84 -11.37 -0.06
C ASP A 46 -15.48 -12.66 -0.59
N ASN A 47 -14.70 -13.75 -0.73
CA ASN A 47 -15.15 -15.06 -1.21
C ASN A 47 -14.58 -16.19 -0.32
N PRO A 48 -15.34 -16.65 0.69
CA PRO A 48 -14.86 -17.64 1.66
C PRO A 48 -14.62 -19.04 1.07
N ASP A 49 -15.22 -19.35 -0.08
CA ASP A 49 -15.09 -20.66 -0.75
C ASP A 49 -13.95 -20.71 -1.80
N LEU A 50 -13.10 -19.67 -1.86
CA LEU A 50 -11.97 -19.68 -2.77
C LEU A 50 -10.99 -20.80 -2.39
N PRO A 51 -10.59 -21.66 -3.35
CA PRO A 51 -9.63 -22.72 -3.08
C PRO A 51 -8.31 -22.10 -2.65
N GLU A 52 -7.77 -22.59 -1.54
CA GLU A 52 -6.50 -22.12 -1.01
C GLU A 52 -5.39 -22.46 -2.01
N VAL A 53 -4.82 -21.44 -2.63
CA VAL A 53 -3.62 -21.62 -3.46
C VAL A 53 -2.47 -21.84 -2.48
N GLU A 54 -2.05 -23.10 -2.34
CA GLU A 54 -0.86 -23.49 -1.59
C GLU A 54 0.34 -22.69 -2.12
N SER A 55 0.74 -21.68 -1.37
CA SER A 55 2.03 -21.04 -1.53
C SER A 55 2.81 -21.39 -0.27
N GLU A 56 3.73 -22.35 -0.38
CA GLU A 56 4.70 -22.62 0.68
C GLU A 56 5.36 -21.30 1.08
N ILE A 57 5.13 -20.90 2.34
CA ILE A 57 5.58 -19.64 2.94
C ILE A 57 7.11 -19.48 2.83
N TRP A 58 7.83 -20.55 2.51
CA TRP A 58 9.29 -20.69 2.60
C TRP A 58 10.01 -20.94 1.26
N ARG A 59 9.36 -20.91 0.10
CA ARG A 59 10.07 -21.22 -1.16
C ARG A 59 11.07 -20.15 -1.60
N ASP A 60 10.88 -18.90 -1.19
CA ASP A 60 11.64 -17.75 -1.71
C ASP A 60 12.29 -16.87 -0.60
N PHE A 61 12.58 -17.45 0.56
CA PHE A 61 13.43 -16.84 1.60
C PHE A 61 14.80 -17.51 1.67
#